data_AF-A0A3D8HAW4-F1
#
_entry.id   AF-A0A3D8HAW4-F1
#
_cell.length_a   1.000
_cell.length_b   1.000
_cell.length_c   1.000
_cell.angle_alpha   90.00
_cell.angle_beta   90.00
_cell.angle_gamma   90.00
#
_symmetry.space_group_name_H-M   'P 1'
#
loop_
_entity.id
_entity.type
_entity.pdbx_description
1 polymer ?
#
loop_
_entity_poly.entity_id
_entity_poly.type
_entity_poly.pdbx_seq_one_letter_code
_entity_poly.pdbx_strand_id
1 'polypeptide(L)'
;MKRLLPFVLCLFLFSACDKDNEELPSVPQYVLTSIEYSLEEGDGVQSELVDGMPRVIDNDTPSKMTYTNSDEEYLKNESLFQSDDVNAFLLAEGDSVKVPTPSEIVDGKIFTTKGNLYTDMVQYSATGQVLASSIVISAYCRLTYKWKQKWDVMTVTYVVTFKDKVTGSQKQSKGKWKGRIYRGGDRTFHFENIKE
;
A
#
# COMPACT_ATOMS: atom_id res chain seq x y z
N MET A 1 -33.01 -49.61 -62.54
CA MET A 1 -33.71 -49.51 -61.24
C MET A 1 -32.93 -50.29 -60.19
N LYS A 2 -32.76 -49.69 -59.00
CA LYS A 2 -32.27 -50.25 -57.71
C LYS A 2 -30.91 -50.97 -57.70
N ARG A 3 -29.88 -50.17 -57.39
CA ARG A 3 -28.69 -50.52 -56.58
C ARG A 3 -29.15 -50.82 -55.13
N LEU A 4 -28.48 -51.54 -54.22
CA LEU A 4 -27.08 -51.91 -54.00
C LEU A 4 -27.05 -53.13 -53.04
N LEU A 5 -26.07 -54.02 -53.23
CA LEU A 5 -25.61 -55.09 -52.35
C LEU A 5 -24.34 -54.58 -51.58
N PRO A 6 -23.67 -55.34 -50.69
CA PRO A 6 -23.95 -55.59 -49.28
C PRO A 6 -22.85 -55.08 -48.31
N PHE A 7 -23.16 -55.21 -47.01
CA PHE A 7 -22.32 -55.44 -45.83
C PHE A 7 -20.83 -55.78 -46.04
N VAL A 8 -19.91 -55.03 -45.41
CA VAL A 8 -18.61 -55.53 -44.91
C VAL A 8 -18.25 -54.79 -43.61
N LEU A 9 -17.98 -55.58 -42.57
CA LEU A 9 -17.47 -55.23 -41.25
C LEU A 9 -15.93 -55.09 -41.33
N CYS A 10 -15.34 -54.01 -40.81
CA CYS A 10 -13.89 -53.96 -40.57
C CYS A 10 -13.54 -53.03 -39.40
N LEU A 11 -12.96 -53.61 -38.34
CA LEU A 11 -12.27 -52.92 -37.24
C LEU A 11 -10.94 -52.34 -37.74
N PHE A 12 -10.65 -51.07 -37.42
CA PHE A 12 -9.28 -50.52 -37.34
C PHE A 12 -9.19 -49.48 -36.21
N LEU A 13 -8.14 -49.64 -35.39
CA LEU A 13 -7.70 -48.75 -34.31
C LEU A 13 -6.80 -47.62 -34.86
N PHE A 14 -6.54 -46.62 -33.99
CA PHE A 14 -5.63 -45.45 -34.11
C PHE A 14 -6.24 -44.24 -34.85
N SER A 15 -6.18 -42.99 -34.37
CA SER A 15 -5.13 -42.31 -33.61
C SER A 15 -5.67 -41.19 -32.72
N ALA A 16 -4.97 -40.96 -31.61
CA ALA A 16 -5.02 -39.70 -30.86
C ALA A 16 -4.60 -38.51 -31.74
N CYS A 17 -5.30 -37.38 -31.60
CA CYS A 17 -4.73 -36.05 -31.76
C CYS A 17 -5.15 -35.21 -30.56
N ASP A 18 -4.15 -35.02 -29.71
CA ASP A 18 -4.12 -34.25 -28.48
C ASP A 18 -3.79 -32.80 -28.86
N LYS A 19 -4.79 -31.93 -28.91
CA LYS A 19 -4.76 -30.45 -28.95
C LYS A 19 -6.17 -30.01 -28.53
N ASP A 20 -6.40 -29.38 -27.39
CA ASP A 20 -5.92 -28.04 -27.09
C ASP A 20 -5.57 -27.91 -25.60
N ASN A 21 -4.27 -27.92 -25.32
CA ASN A 21 -3.77 -27.16 -24.18
C ASN A 21 -3.84 -25.70 -24.64
N GLU A 22 -4.99 -25.04 -24.45
CA GLU A 22 -5.07 -23.58 -24.57
C GLU A 22 -4.19 -23.01 -23.47
N GLU A 23 -2.91 -22.86 -23.80
CA GLU A 23 -1.98 -22.05 -23.05
C GLU A 23 -2.56 -20.63 -23.09
N LEU A 24 -3.26 -20.27 -22.01
CA LEU A 24 -3.70 -18.91 -21.72
C LEU A 24 -2.55 -17.97 -22.08
N PRO A 25 -2.77 -16.91 -22.88
CA PRO A 25 -1.68 -16.09 -23.39
C PRO A 25 -0.83 -15.59 -22.22
N SER A 26 0.42 -16.06 -22.16
CA SER A 26 1.39 -15.81 -21.09
C SER A 26 1.97 -14.39 -21.10
N VAL A 27 1.34 -13.50 -21.87
CA VAL A 27 1.70 -12.08 -21.96
C VAL A 27 0.45 -11.28 -21.63
N PRO A 28 0.44 -10.54 -20.50
CA PRO A 28 -0.68 -9.70 -20.15
C PRO A 28 -0.91 -8.69 -21.26
N GLN A 29 -2.16 -8.67 -21.72
CA GLN A 29 -2.60 -7.95 -22.89
C GLN A 29 -2.47 -6.43 -22.75
N TYR A 30 -2.35 -5.92 -21.52
CA TYR A 30 -2.33 -4.48 -21.22
C TYR A 30 -1.05 -4.04 -20.51
N VAL A 31 -0.65 -2.79 -20.75
CA VAL A 31 0.42 -2.08 -20.01
C VAL A 31 -0.16 -0.82 -19.40
N LEU A 32 0.13 -0.57 -18.13
CA LEU A 32 -0.20 0.72 -17.50
C LEU A 32 0.67 1.82 -18.11
N THR A 33 0.03 2.85 -18.66
CA THR A 33 0.71 3.94 -19.38
C THR A 33 0.77 5.23 -18.57
N SER A 34 -0.30 5.57 -17.85
CA SER A 34 -0.34 6.71 -16.96
C SER A 34 -1.28 6.47 -15.78
N ILE A 35 -1.01 7.20 -14.70
CA ILE A 35 -1.97 7.48 -13.65
C ILE A 35 -2.00 8.99 -13.46
N GLU A 36 -3.20 9.55 -13.38
CA GLU A 36 -3.43 10.97 -13.19
C GLU A 36 -4.30 11.16 -11.96
N TYR A 37 -3.97 12.15 -11.14
CA TYR A 37 -4.66 12.43 -9.89
C TYR A 37 -5.38 13.76 -9.95
N SER A 38 -6.58 13.81 -9.37
CA SER A 38 -7.41 15.01 -9.26
C SER A 38 -8.10 15.07 -7.90
N LEU A 39 -8.57 16.27 -7.55
CA LEU A 39 -9.44 16.47 -6.40
C LEU A 39 -10.87 16.62 -6.89
N GLU A 40 -11.73 15.71 -6.47
CA GLU A 40 -13.18 15.77 -6.66
C GLU A 40 -13.90 16.03 -5.34
N GLU A 41 -15.23 16.15 -5.38
CA GLU A 41 -16.02 16.31 -4.16
C GLU A 41 -15.76 15.15 -3.18
N GLY A 42 -15.45 15.51 -1.92
CA GLY A 42 -15.09 14.56 -0.86
C GLY A 42 -13.61 14.17 -0.83
N ASP A 43 -12.79 14.59 -1.80
CA ASP A 43 -11.33 14.41 -1.74
C ASP A 43 -10.67 15.49 -0.88
N GLY A 44 -9.47 15.17 -0.38
CA GLY A 44 -8.68 16.09 0.43
C GLY A 44 -7.85 15.39 1.48
N VAL A 45 -7.51 16.15 2.51
CA VAL A 45 -6.70 15.71 3.65
C VAL A 45 -7.44 15.99 4.93
N GLN A 46 -7.49 14.99 5.81
CA GLN A 46 -7.90 15.15 7.19
C GLN A 46 -6.73 14.78 8.09
N SER A 47 -6.31 15.71 8.95
CA SER A 47 -5.32 15.41 9.98
C SER A 47 -6.00 14.78 11.20
N GLU A 48 -5.35 13.77 11.77
CA GLU A 48 -5.74 13.13 13.02
C GLU A 48 -4.56 13.16 14.01
N LEU A 49 -4.92 13.19 15.30
CA LEU A 49 -3.98 13.06 16.41
C LEU A 49 -4.35 11.80 17.19
N VAL A 50 -3.42 10.86 17.29
CA VAL A 50 -3.61 9.58 17.97
C VAL A 50 -2.67 9.52 19.17
N ASP A 51 -3.20 9.19 20.35
CA ASP A 51 -2.37 8.96 21.52
C ASP A 51 -1.55 7.69 21.33
N GLY A 52 -0.23 7.84 21.44
CA GLY A 52 0.66 6.70 21.47
C GLY A 52 0.68 6.06 22.86
N MET A 53 1.15 4.82 22.94
CA MET A 53 1.23 4.10 24.21
C MET A 53 2.19 4.82 25.17
N PRO A 54 1.75 5.20 26.38
CA PRO A 54 2.64 5.81 27.36
C PRO A 54 3.65 4.78 27.88
N ARG A 55 4.84 5.26 28.25
CA ARG A 55 5.87 4.45 28.90
C ARG A 55 6.21 5.02 30.27
N VAL A 56 6.52 4.13 31.20
CA VAL A 56 7.02 4.46 32.52
C VAL A 56 8.32 3.71 32.73
N ILE A 57 9.37 4.42 33.09
CA ILE A 57 10.72 3.88 33.27
C ILE A 57 11.25 4.34 34.62
N ASP A 58 11.60 3.39 35.48
CA ASP A 58 12.11 3.65 36.82
C ASP A 58 13.62 3.46 36.84
N ASN A 59 14.34 4.44 37.37
CA ASN A 59 15.76 4.29 37.69
C ASN A 59 15.93 4.13 39.20
N ASP A 60 15.86 2.90 39.68
CA ASP A 60 16.02 2.55 41.11
C ASP A 60 17.48 2.52 41.58
N THR A 61 18.42 2.98 40.76
CA THR A 61 19.86 2.92 41.04
C THR A 61 20.40 4.26 41.55
N PRO A 62 21.53 4.27 42.30
CA PRO A 62 22.20 5.51 42.72
C PRO A 62 22.90 6.25 41.58
N SER A 63 22.87 5.74 40.35
CA SER A 63 23.55 6.30 39.19
C SER A 63 22.54 6.77 38.14
N LYS A 64 22.97 7.64 37.22
CA LYS A 64 22.15 8.02 36.06
C LYS A 64 21.95 6.83 35.11
N MET A 65 20.79 6.76 34.49
CA MET A 65 20.45 5.82 33.43
C MET A 65 20.19 6.56 32.12
N THR A 66 20.51 5.95 30.98
CA THR A 66 20.10 6.45 29.66
C THR A 66 19.00 5.56 29.10
N TYR A 67 17.88 6.15 28.73
CA TYR A 67 16.78 5.50 28.02
C TYR A 67 16.76 5.98 26.57
N THR A 68 16.82 5.07 25.61
CA THR A 68 16.68 5.38 24.17
C THR A 68 15.26 5.04 23.73
N ASN A 69 14.54 6.01 23.17
CA ASN A 69 13.21 5.76 22.61
C ASN A 69 13.29 5.39 21.12
N SER A 70 12.45 4.45 20.69
CA SER A 70 12.27 4.09 19.28
C SER A 70 10.80 3.88 18.93
N ASP A 71 9.86 4.55 19.61
CA ASP A 71 8.43 4.29 19.42
C ASP A 71 7.92 4.57 18.00
N GLU A 72 8.64 5.41 17.24
CA GLU A 72 8.38 5.67 15.82
C GLU A 72 8.85 4.55 14.88
N GLU A 73 9.68 3.61 15.35
CA GLU A 73 10.28 2.53 14.54
C GLU A 73 9.25 1.59 13.92
N TYR A 74 8.13 1.40 14.61
CA TYR A 74 7.07 0.50 14.16
C TYR A 74 5.97 1.20 13.36
N LEU A 75 6.03 2.53 13.21
CA LEU A 75 5.04 3.27 12.46
C LEU A 75 5.22 3.03 10.96
N LYS A 76 4.10 2.81 10.29
CA LYS A 76 4.05 2.58 8.85
C LYS A 76 3.00 3.46 8.21
N ASN A 77 3.35 4.06 7.08
CA ASN A 77 2.40 4.72 6.21
C ASN A 77 1.62 3.68 5.42
N GLU A 78 0.38 4.00 5.08
CA GLU A 78 -0.55 3.13 4.35
C GLU A 78 -0.89 3.71 2.98
N SER A 79 -1.09 2.83 2.00
CA SER A 79 -1.52 3.18 0.64
C SER A 79 -2.49 2.12 0.12
N LEU A 80 -3.66 2.55 -0.35
CA LEU A 80 -4.72 1.69 -0.88
C LEU A 80 -5.32 2.28 -2.15
N PHE A 81 -5.43 1.50 -3.21
CA PHE A 81 -6.20 1.86 -4.40
C PHE A 81 -7.56 1.17 -4.35
N GLN A 82 -8.61 1.92 -4.68
CA GLN A 82 -9.97 1.43 -4.85
C GLN A 82 -10.42 1.84 -6.25
N SER A 83 -10.83 0.89 -7.09
CA SER A 83 -11.24 1.17 -8.46
C SER A 83 -12.75 0.94 -8.63
N ASP A 84 -13.36 1.73 -9.51
CA ASP A 84 -14.76 1.56 -9.91
C ASP A 84 -14.95 0.33 -10.82
N ASP A 85 -13.90 -0.10 -11.54
CA ASP A 85 -13.84 -1.36 -12.29
C ASP A 85 -13.13 -2.43 -11.44
N VAL A 86 -13.88 -3.46 -11.02
CA VAL A 86 -13.38 -4.60 -10.22
C VAL A 86 -12.24 -5.36 -10.92
N ASN A 87 -12.14 -5.26 -12.24
CA ASN A 87 -11.10 -5.93 -13.02
C ASN A 87 -9.89 -5.03 -13.31
N ALA A 88 -9.88 -3.77 -12.88
CA ALA A 88 -8.82 -2.81 -13.23
C ALA A 88 -7.42 -3.28 -12.79
N PHE A 89 -7.33 -3.98 -11.65
CA PHE A 89 -6.07 -4.49 -11.13
C PHE A 89 -5.56 -5.73 -11.88
N LEU A 90 -6.46 -6.49 -12.51
CA LEU A 90 -6.11 -7.65 -13.35
C LEU A 90 -5.46 -7.25 -14.68
N LEU A 91 -5.63 -5.98 -15.10
CA LEU A 91 -5.05 -5.43 -16.33
C LEU A 91 -3.58 -5.03 -16.14
N ALA A 92 -3.18 -4.72 -14.91
CA ALA A 92 -1.79 -4.52 -14.56
C ALA A 92 -1.14 -5.91 -14.37
N GLU A 93 0.14 -6.05 -14.71
CA GLU A 93 0.98 -7.25 -14.54
C GLU A 93 1.15 -7.68 -13.06
N GLY A 94 0.05 -7.97 -12.35
CA GLY A 94 0.04 -8.32 -10.93
C GLY A 94 0.93 -7.40 -10.08
N ASP A 95 1.72 -8.02 -9.21
CA ASP A 95 2.58 -7.37 -8.19
C ASP A 95 3.78 -6.55 -8.73
N SER A 96 3.85 -6.25 -10.02
CA SER A 96 5.04 -5.59 -10.62
C SER A 96 4.86 -4.10 -10.93
N VAL A 97 3.62 -3.64 -11.12
CA VAL A 97 3.36 -2.29 -11.62
C VAL A 97 3.40 -1.28 -10.47
N LYS A 98 4.38 -0.36 -10.49
CA LYS A 98 4.50 0.73 -9.53
C LYS A 98 4.06 2.05 -10.13
N VAL A 99 3.29 2.82 -9.37
CA VAL A 99 2.79 4.14 -9.74
C VAL A 99 3.09 5.17 -8.66
N PRO A 100 3.47 6.41 -9.02
CA PRO A 100 3.62 7.50 -8.04
C PRO A 100 2.35 7.61 -7.21
N THR A 101 2.47 7.79 -5.89
CA THR A 101 1.32 7.97 -5.00
C THR A 101 1.30 9.37 -4.42
N PRO A 102 0.11 9.96 -4.18
CA PRO A 102 0.01 11.24 -3.50
C PRO A 102 0.71 11.22 -2.14
N SER A 103 1.37 12.32 -1.81
CA SER A 103 2.12 12.50 -0.57
C SER A 103 1.73 13.77 0.19
N GLU A 104 1.20 14.76 -0.51
CA GLU A 104 0.78 16.04 0.06
C GLU A 104 -0.23 16.73 -0.86
N ILE A 105 -1.11 17.55 -0.28
CA ILE A 105 -1.96 18.48 -1.01
C ILE A 105 -1.69 19.87 -0.44
N VAL A 106 -1.19 20.79 -1.28
CA VAL A 106 -0.91 22.18 -0.90
C VAL A 106 -1.62 23.08 -1.89
N ASP A 107 -2.48 23.98 -1.40
CA ASP A 107 -3.24 24.93 -2.23
C ASP A 107 -3.98 24.27 -3.41
N GLY A 108 -4.58 23.09 -3.16
CA GLY A 108 -5.30 22.31 -4.16
C GLY A 108 -4.42 21.53 -5.15
N LYS A 109 -3.10 21.65 -5.05
CA LYS A 109 -2.14 20.90 -5.87
C LYS A 109 -1.71 19.61 -5.17
N ILE A 110 -1.77 18.50 -5.90
CA ILE A 110 -1.34 17.18 -5.43
C ILE A 110 0.14 16.99 -5.74
N PHE A 111 0.92 16.65 -4.72
CA PHE A 111 2.31 16.23 -4.85
C PHE A 111 2.39 14.71 -4.67
N THR A 112 3.30 14.07 -5.40
CA THR A 112 3.48 12.61 -5.38
C THR A 112 4.90 12.22 -4.99
N THR A 113 5.06 11.05 -4.37
CA THR A 113 6.37 10.46 -4.03
C THR A 113 6.70 9.25 -4.90
N LYS A 114 7.79 8.52 -4.57
CA LYS A 114 8.18 7.26 -5.21
C LYS A 114 7.00 6.28 -5.26
N GLY A 115 6.97 5.47 -6.31
CA GLY A 115 5.79 4.68 -6.62
C GLY A 115 5.56 3.47 -5.71
N ASN A 116 4.30 3.27 -5.33
CA ASN A 116 3.80 2.06 -4.68
C ASN A 116 3.21 1.14 -5.74
N LEU A 117 3.01 -0.14 -5.41
CA LEU A 117 2.34 -1.06 -6.32
C LEU A 117 0.91 -0.58 -6.60
N TYR A 118 0.45 -0.73 -7.83
CA TYR A 118 -0.95 -0.51 -8.19
C TYR A 118 -1.72 -1.82 -7.94
N THR A 119 -2.36 -1.92 -6.78
CA THR A 119 -3.06 -3.11 -6.29
C THR A 119 -4.22 -2.71 -5.37
N ASP A 120 -5.20 -3.59 -5.23
CA ASP A 120 -6.34 -3.47 -4.32
C ASP A 120 -5.99 -3.81 -2.86
N MET A 121 -4.75 -4.22 -2.59
CA MET A 121 -4.27 -4.49 -1.24
C MET A 121 -3.63 -3.25 -0.59
N VAL A 122 -3.82 -3.13 0.73
CA VAL A 122 -3.14 -2.10 1.53
C VAL A 122 -1.65 -2.39 1.56
N GLN A 123 -0.86 -1.41 1.15
CA GLN A 123 0.59 -1.45 1.26
C GLN A 123 1.07 -0.61 2.44
N TYR A 124 2.12 -1.11 3.09
CA TYR A 124 2.76 -0.45 4.21
C TYR A 124 4.19 -0.05 3.85
N SER A 125 4.59 1.17 4.18
CA SER A 125 5.98 1.62 4.07
C SER A 125 6.46 2.19 5.40
N ALA A 126 7.71 1.91 5.77
CA ALA A 126 8.29 2.48 6.98
C ALA A 126 8.32 4.01 6.86
N THR A 127 8.06 4.70 7.97
CA THR A 127 8.21 6.16 8.02
C THR A 127 9.68 6.53 7.79
N GLY A 128 9.92 7.54 6.94
CA GLY A 128 11.29 7.99 6.65
C GLY A 128 11.97 8.57 7.89
N GLN A 129 13.12 8.00 8.26
CA GLN A 129 14.01 8.38 9.37
C GLN A 129 13.34 8.49 10.75
N VAL A 130 13.45 7.40 11.51
CA VAL A 130 13.18 7.34 12.95
C VAL A 130 14.36 7.96 13.68
N LEU A 131 14.21 9.16 14.21
CA LEU A 131 15.23 9.76 15.07
C LEU A 131 15.10 9.16 16.47
N ALA A 132 15.97 8.20 16.78
CA ALA A 132 16.17 7.73 18.14
C ALA A 132 16.59 8.91 19.01
N SER A 133 15.87 9.16 20.11
CA SER A 133 16.26 10.15 21.10
C SER A 133 16.63 9.47 22.41
N SER A 134 17.74 9.92 23.00
CA SER A 134 18.23 9.42 24.27
C SER A 134 17.89 10.39 25.38
N ILE A 135 17.35 9.86 26.48
CA ILE A 135 16.90 10.61 27.63
C ILE A 135 17.70 10.12 28.84
N VAL A 136 18.30 11.05 29.57
CA VAL A 136 19.02 10.74 30.80
C VAL A 136 18.05 10.84 31.96
N ILE A 137 17.90 9.74 32.70
CA ILE A 137 17.09 9.62 33.90
C ILE A 137 18.04 9.69 35.10
N SER A 138 17.83 10.65 35.99
CA SER A 138 18.62 10.79 37.22
C SER A 138 18.44 9.59 38.15
N ALA A 139 19.39 9.41 39.07
CA ALA A 139 19.32 8.40 40.12
C ALA A 139 18.00 8.55 40.91
N TYR A 140 17.33 7.43 41.19
CA TYR A 140 16.07 7.38 41.93
C TYR A 140 14.96 8.28 41.37
N CYS A 141 14.89 8.41 40.04
CA CYS A 141 13.79 9.09 39.36
C CYS A 141 13.01 8.13 38.47
N ARG A 142 11.71 8.37 38.34
CA ARG A 142 10.85 7.79 37.30
C ARG A 142 10.67 8.78 36.16
N LEU A 143 10.75 8.28 34.94
CA LEU A 143 10.34 8.95 33.72
C LEU A 143 8.96 8.44 33.30
N THR A 144 7.99 9.34 33.19
CA THR A 144 6.75 9.11 32.43
C THR A 144 6.86 9.78 31.07
N TYR A 145 6.77 8.97 30.03
CA TYR A 145 6.81 9.39 28.64
C TYR A 145 5.42 9.22 28.01
N LYS A 146 4.92 10.30 27.41
CA LYS A 146 3.70 10.31 26.60
C LYS A 146 4.02 10.89 25.23
N TRP A 147 3.37 10.38 24.20
CA TRP A 147 3.53 10.90 22.85
C TRP A 147 2.22 10.88 22.09
N LYS A 148 2.08 11.84 21.17
CA LYS A 148 0.95 11.95 20.25
C LYS A 148 1.46 11.87 18.84
N GLN A 149 0.82 11.06 18.02
CA GLN A 149 1.16 10.85 16.63
C GLN A 149 0.24 11.71 15.75
N LYS A 150 0.81 12.50 14.86
CA LYS A 150 0.06 13.23 13.84
C LYS A 150 0.06 12.42 12.56
N TRP A 151 -1.12 12.18 12.02
CA TRP A 151 -1.31 11.50 10.74
C TRP A 151 -2.16 12.35 9.82
N ASP A 152 -1.86 12.30 8.54
CA ASP A 152 -2.74 12.78 7.49
C ASP A 152 -3.42 11.59 6.82
N VAL A 153 -4.75 11.60 6.82
CA VAL A 153 -5.58 10.68 6.05
C VAL A 153 -6.01 11.39 4.77
N MET A 154 -5.56 10.88 3.64
CA MET A 154 -5.74 11.48 2.33
C MET A 154 -6.68 10.63 1.49
N THR A 155 -7.60 11.27 0.78
CA THR A 155 -8.37 10.64 -0.30
C THR A 155 -8.21 11.48 -1.56
N VAL A 156 -7.86 10.83 -2.67
CA VAL A 156 -7.59 11.49 -3.96
C VAL A 156 -8.16 10.65 -5.08
N THR A 157 -8.87 11.28 -6.01
CA THR A 157 -9.35 10.60 -7.22
C THR A 157 -8.21 10.33 -8.17
N TYR A 158 -8.23 9.16 -8.82
CA TYR A 158 -7.32 8.85 -9.91
C TYR A 158 -8.05 8.35 -11.15
N VAL A 159 -7.41 8.57 -12.30
CA VAL A 159 -7.71 7.88 -13.56
C VAL A 159 -6.42 7.18 -14.00
N VAL A 160 -6.52 5.88 -14.21
CA VAL A 160 -5.43 5.05 -14.74
C VAL A 160 -5.73 4.71 -16.19
N THR A 161 -4.71 4.81 -17.05
CA THR A 161 -4.83 4.46 -18.46
C THR A 161 -3.95 3.27 -18.78
N PHE A 162 -4.56 2.23 -19.35
CA PHE A 162 -3.90 1.05 -19.88
C PHE A 162 -3.91 1.06 -21.39
N LYS A 163 -2.87 0.51 -22.01
CA LYS A 163 -2.79 0.29 -23.45
C LYS A 163 -2.67 -1.19 -23.77
N ASP A 164 -3.53 -1.67 -24.65
CA ASP A 164 -3.47 -3.01 -25.20
C ASP A 164 -2.19 -3.16 -26.06
N LYS A 165 -1.37 -4.16 -25.77
CA LYS A 165 -0.10 -4.44 -26.46
C LYS A 165 -0.30 -4.89 -27.91
N VAL A 166 -1.43 -5.51 -28.23
CA VAL A 166 -1.74 -6.09 -29.55
C VAL A 166 -2.48 -5.08 -30.42
N THR A 167 -3.57 -4.52 -29.91
CA THR A 167 -4.45 -3.62 -30.68
C THR A 167 -4.01 -2.16 -30.60
N GLY A 168 -3.22 -1.80 -29.57
CA GLY A 168 -2.85 -0.42 -29.27
C GLY A 168 -3.99 0.41 -28.68
N SER A 169 -5.17 -0.17 -28.49
CA SER A 169 -6.34 0.50 -27.90
C SER A 169 -6.11 0.86 -26.44
N GLN A 170 -6.78 1.91 -25.97
CA GLN A 170 -6.68 2.36 -24.58
C GLN A 170 -7.92 1.97 -23.78
N LYS A 171 -7.70 1.57 -22.54
CA LYS A 171 -8.74 1.36 -21.54
C LYS A 171 -8.42 2.22 -20.33
N GLN A 172 -9.41 2.94 -19.82
CA GLN A 172 -9.28 3.73 -18.61
C GLN A 172 -10.08 3.10 -17.46
N SER A 173 -9.57 3.26 -16.26
CA SER A 173 -10.34 3.02 -15.04
C SER A 173 -10.20 4.20 -14.10
N LYS A 174 -11.29 4.51 -13.40
CA LYS A 174 -11.33 5.55 -12.38
C LYS A 174 -11.35 4.90 -10.99
N GLY A 175 -10.91 5.63 -9.98
CA GLY A 175 -10.97 5.18 -8.61
C GLY A 175 -10.56 6.23 -7.60
N LYS A 176 -10.43 5.80 -6.34
CA LYS A 176 -9.91 6.58 -5.23
C LYS A 176 -8.64 5.94 -4.71
N TRP A 177 -7.60 6.73 -4.53
CA TRP A 177 -6.45 6.39 -3.73
C TRP A 177 -6.66 6.91 -2.31
N LYS A 178 -6.36 6.07 -1.32
CA LYS A 178 -6.40 6.42 0.10
C LYS A 178 -5.04 6.20 0.73
N GLY A 179 -4.54 7.22 1.39
CA GLY A 179 -3.26 7.18 2.09
C GLY A 179 -3.38 7.58 3.54
N ARG A 180 -2.57 6.97 4.39
CA ARG A 180 -2.40 7.38 5.79
C ARG A 180 -0.92 7.62 6.05
N ILE A 181 -0.55 8.88 6.25
CA ILE A 181 0.85 9.32 6.23
C ILE A 181 1.21 9.93 7.59
N TYR A 182 2.25 9.41 8.24
CA TYR A 182 2.78 9.97 9.48
C TYR A 182 3.43 11.32 9.21
N ARG A 183 3.09 12.32 10.04
CA ARG A 183 3.58 13.70 9.94
C ARG A 183 4.43 14.13 11.14
N GLY A 184 4.92 13.16 11.91
CA GLY A 184 5.61 13.43 13.16
C GLY A 184 4.66 13.41 14.34
N GLY A 185 5.17 13.84 15.49
CA GLY A 185 4.43 13.76 16.73
C GLY A 185 5.01 14.62 17.83
N ASP A 186 4.19 14.87 18.84
CA ASP A 186 4.57 15.60 20.03
C ASP A 186 4.96 14.64 21.14
N ARG A 187 5.98 15.00 21.92
CA ARG A 187 6.48 14.20 23.03
C ARG A 187 6.42 15.00 24.32
N THR A 188 5.99 14.36 25.40
CA THR A 188 5.97 14.95 26.74
C THR A 188 6.69 14.02 27.70
N PHE A 189 7.59 14.60 28.49
CA PHE A 189 8.39 13.90 29.49
C PHE A 189 8.09 14.49 30.85
N HIS A 190 7.80 13.63 31.82
CA HIS A 190 7.62 14.00 33.21
C HIS A 190 8.58 13.18 34.08
N PHE A 191 9.26 13.85 35.01
CA PHE A 191 10.20 13.22 35.92
C PHE A 191 9.71 13.40 37.35
N GLU A 192 9.70 12.31 38.11
CA GLU A 192 9.38 12.33 39.54
C GLU A 192 10.49 11.62 40.32
N ASN A 193 10.84 12.15 41.50
CA ASN A 193 11.69 11.43 42.44
C ASN A 193 10.88 10.29 43.05
N ILE A 194 11.43 9.08 43.04
CA ILE A 194 10.79 7.88 43.58
C ILE A 194 11.43 7.40 44.89
N LYS A 195 12.41 8.16 45.38
CA LYS A 195 13.07 7.95 46.68
C LYS A 195 13.36 9.31 47.31
N GLU A 196 13.02 9.45 48.58
CA GLU A 196 13.37 10.60 49.43
C GLU A 196 14.82 10.52 49.91
#